data_AF-A0A3B9PMY0-F1
#
_entry.id   AF-A0A3B9PMY0-F1
#
_cell.length_a   1.000
_cell.length_b   1.000
_cell.length_c   1.000
_cell.angle_alpha   90.00
_cell.angle_beta   90.00
_cell.angle_gamma   90.00
#
_symmetry.space_group_name_H-M   'P 1'
#
loop_
_entity.id
_entity.type
_entity.pdbx_description
1 polymer ?
#
loop_
_entity_poly.entity_id
_entity_poly.type
_entity_poly.pdbx_seq_one_letter_code
_entity_poly.pdbx_strand_id
1 'polypeptide(L)'
;ATFPAGTVSGAPKVRAMEIIDELEPVKRGVYAGAVGYLGFHGDMDLAIAIRTAVVKDGQIHVQAGAGIVADSDPDAEWQETQSKARAMLRAAEMAEGGLDTQV
;
A
#
# COMPACT_ATOMS: atom_id res chain seq x y z
N ALA A 1 -8.04 13.30 -14.05
CA ALA A 1 -8.50 13.17 -12.65
C ALA A 1 -8.83 11.71 -12.33
N THR A 2 -7.83 10.83 -12.34
CA THR A 2 -7.98 9.38 -12.08
C THR A 2 -7.50 8.99 -10.68
N PHE A 3 -6.73 9.86 -10.01
CA PHE A 3 -6.18 9.67 -8.68
C PHE A 3 -7.21 9.94 -7.56
N PRO A 4 -7.14 9.23 -6.42
CA PRO A 4 -6.40 7.98 -6.22
C PRO A 4 -7.08 6.82 -6.97
N ALA A 5 -6.36 5.70 -7.11
CA ALA A 5 -6.88 4.54 -7.83
C ALA A 5 -8.10 3.94 -7.11
N GLY A 6 -9.10 3.50 -7.90
CA GLY A 6 -10.34 2.93 -7.38
C GLY A 6 -10.12 1.68 -6.53
N THR A 7 -9.12 0.86 -6.87
CA THR A 7 -8.76 -0.39 -6.18
C THR A 7 -8.27 -0.20 -4.74
N VAL A 8 -7.85 1.01 -4.37
CA VAL A 8 -7.33 1.35 -3.04
C VAL A 8 -8.16 2.43 -2.32
N SER A 9 -9.25 2.88 -2.95
CA SER A 9 -10.21 3.83 -2.37
C SER A 9 -11.57 3.18 -2.22
N GLY A 10 -12.20 2.79 -3.33
CA GLY A 10 -13.50 2.14 -3.37
C GLY A 10 -14.48 2.81 -4.35
N ALA A 11 -15.76 2.46 -4.24
CA ALA A 11 -16.82 2.99 -5.08
C ALA A 11 -18.12 3.21 -4.28
N PRO A 12 -18.80 4.37 -4.41
CA PRO A 12 -18.38 5.59 -5.11
C PRO A 12 -17.13 6.22 -4.47
N LYS A 13 -16.16 6.66 -5.30
CA LYS A 13 -14.79 7.01 -4.85
C LYS A 13 -14.75 8.02 -3.69
N VAL A 14 -15.47 9.15 -3.82
CA VAL A 14 -15.44 10.21 -2.81
C VAL A 14 -15.98 9.69 -1.48
N ARG A 15 -17.13 9.02 -1.49
CA ARG A 15 -17.72 8.48 -0.26
C ARG A 15 -16.84 7.41 0.38
N ALA A 16 -16.21 6.56 -0.42
CA ALA A 16 -15.28 5.56 0.10
C ALA A 16 -14.06 6.21 0.78
N MET A 17 -13.51 7.30 0.21
CA MET A 17 -12.41 8.04 0.83
C MET A 17 -12.81 8.74 2.14
N GLU A 18 -14.03 9.28 2.24
CA GLU A 18 -14.55 9.85 3.49
C GLU A 18 -14.62 8.80 4.61
N ILE A 19 -15.17 7.62 4.31
CA ILE A 19 -15.25 6.50 5.27
C ILE A 19 -13.84 6.04 5.69
N ILE A 20 -12.90 5.97 4.75
CA ILE A 20 -11.49 5.66 5.06
C ILE A 20 -10.91 6.70 6.02
N ASP A 21 -11.13 7.99 5.78
CA ASP A 21 -10.63 9.08 6.63
C ASP A 21 -11.29 9.07 8.03
N GLU A 22 -12.57 8.70 8.12
CA GLU A 22 -13.30 8.52 9.38
C GLU A 22 -12.74 7.35 10.22
N LEU A 23 -12.26 6.28 9.57
CA LEU A 23 -11.86 5.03 10.24
C LEU A 23 -10.36 4.88 10.46
N GLU A 24 -9.51 5.41 9.58
CA GLU A 24 -8.06 5.25 9.71
C GLU A 24 -7.48 6.22 10.76
N PRO A 25 -6.67 5.73 11.71
CA PRO A 25 -6.16 6.56 12.80
C PRO A 25 -5.06 7.54 12.36
N VAL A 26 -4.54 7.39 11.15
CA VAL A 26 -3.42 8.15 10.61
C VAL A 26 -3.62 8.41 9.11
N LYS A 27 -3.00 9.47 8.61
CA LYS A 27 -2.97 9.74 7.16
C LYS A 27 -2.12 8.69 6.45
N ARG A 28 -2.58 8.24 5.28
CA ARG A 28 -1.90 7.22 4.45
C ARG A 28 -0.52 7.62 3.91
N GLY A 29 -0.24 8.91 3.77
CA GLY A 29 1.03 9.39 3.25
C GLY A 29 1.32 8.85 1.85
N VAL A 30 2.39 8.05 1.71
CA VAL A 30 2.79 7.42 0.44
C VAL A 30 1.83 6.28 0.05
N TYR A 31 1.26 5.56 1.02
CA TYR A 31 0.41 4.40 0.74
C TYR A 31 -0.82 4.79 -0.10
N ALA A 32 -1.13 3.96 -1.10
CA ALA A 32 -2.20 4.21 -2.08
C ALA A 32 -1.99 5.49 -2.94
N GLY A 33 -0.83 6.13 -2.81
CA GLY A 33 -0.36 7.22 -3.65
C GLY A 33 0.13 6.74 -5.03
N ALA A 34 0.88 7.60 -5.70
CA ALA A 34 1.46 7.32 -7.01
C ALA A 34 2.96 7.59 -7.00
N VAL A 35 3.75 6.67 -7.57
CA VAL A 35 5.21 6.77 -7.71
C VAL A 35 5.59 6.49 -9.16
N GLY A 36 6.40 7.35 -9.75
CA GLY A 36 6.86 7.22 -11.13
C GLY A 36 7.41 8.54 -11.65
N TYR A 37 7.24 8.83 -12.93
CA TYR A 37 7.85 9.99 -13.58
C TYR A 37 6.90 10.76 -14.50
N LEU A 38 7.26 12.03 -14.72
CA LEU A 38 6.71 12.92 -15.74
C LEU A 38 7.87 13.37 -16.63
N GLY A 39 7.82 13.00 -17.90
CA GLY A 39 8.84 13.34 -18.89
C GLY A 39 8.66 14.75 -19.45
N PHE A 40 9.76 15.36 -19.90
CA PHE A 40 9.73 16.69 -20.53
C PHE A 40 8.98 16.74 -21.87
N HIS A 41 8.68 15.58 -22.45
CA HIS A 41 7.92 15.44 -23.70
C HIS A 41 6.44 15.08 -23.48
N GLY A 42 5.97 15.12 -22.23
CA GLY A 42 4.57 14.85 -21.88
C GLY A 42 4.26 13.40 -21.53
N ASP A 43 5.26 12.51 -21.60
CA ASP A 43 5.13 11.12 -21.16
C ASP A 43 4.96 11.04 -19.63
N MET A 44 4.18 10.06 -19.18
CA MET A 44 3.99 9.78 -17.75
C MET A 44 3.83 8.29 -17.54
N ASP A 45 4.51 7.77 -16.54
CA ASP A 45 4.24 6.43 -16.01
C ASP A 45 4.24 6.48 -14.48
N LEU A 46 3.17 5.97 -13.88
CA LEU A 46 2.93 6.01 -12.44
C LEU A 46 2.40 4.66 -11.96
N ALA A 47 3.11 4.06 -11.02
CA ALA A 47 2.64 2.92 -10.26
C ALA A 47 1.86 3.37 -9.02
N ILE A 48 0.85 2.59 -8.63
CA ILE A 48 0.18 2.77 -7.34
C ILE A 48 1.15 2.33 -6.24
N ALA A 49 1.33 3.16 -5.22
CA ALA A 49 2.22 2.89 -4.09
C ALA A 49 1.60 1.87 -3.11
N ILE A 50 1.60 0.62 -3.54
CA ILE A 50 1.28 -0.59 -2.75
C ILE A 50 2.49 -1.53 -2.78
N ARG A 51 2.58 -2.45 -1.80
CA ARG A 51 3.79 -3.28 -1.61
C ARG A 51 5.05 -2.39 -1.52
N THR A 52 4.92 -1.27 -0.83
CA THR A 52 5.96 -0.26 -0.65
C THR A 52 6.29 -0.15 0.82
N ALA A 53 7.57 0.07 1.14
CA ALA A 53 8.05 0.35 2.47
C ALA A 53 8.58 1.78 2.53
N VAL A 54 8.22 2.53 3.56
CA VAL A 54 8.78 3.86 3.85
C VAL A 54 9.75 3.71 5.00
N VAL A 55 11.03 4.04 4.77
CA VAL A 55 12.07 4.01 5.80
C VAL A 55 12.24 5.42 6.35
N LYS A 56 12.05 5.59 7.65
CA LYS A 56 12.20 6.88 8.34
C LYS A 56 12.64 6.65 9.77
N ASP A 57 13.61 7.43 10.25
CA ASP A 57 14.08 7.42 11.64
C ASP A 57 14.45 6.01 12.15
N GLY A 58 15.11 5.21 11.29
CA GLY A 58 15.51 3.85 11.61
C GLY A 58 14.37 2.82 11.66
N GLN A 59 13.16 3.19 11.25
CA GLN A 59 11.99 2.31 11.22
C GLN A 59 11.47 2.11 9.80
N ILE A 60 10.94 0.92 9.54
CA ILE A 60 10.30 0.55 8.29
C ILE A 60 8.79 0.56 8.50
N HIS A 61 8.07 1.40 7.75
CA HIS A 61 6.62 1.46 7.74
C HIS A 61 6.08 0.75 6.51
N VAL A 62 5.27 -0.29 6.71
CA VAL A 62 4.57 -1.03 5.66
C VAL A 62 3.07 -0.93 5.93
N GLN A 63 2.32 -0.45 4.95
CA GLN A 63 0.86 -0.40 5.01
C GLN A 63 0.26 -1.33 3.95
N ALA A 64 -0.79 -2.03 4.33
CA ALA A 64 -1.55 -2.93 3.47
C ALA A 64 -3.03 -2.83 3.81
N GLY A 65 -3.88 -3.18 2.86
CA GLY A 65 -5.33 -3.15 3.00
C GLY A 65 -5.99 -4.20 2.11
N ALA A 66 -7.30 -4.34 2.29
CA ALA A 66 -8.15 -5.25 1.52
C ALA A 66 -9.39 -4.51 1.02
N GLY A 67 -10.00 -5.02 -0.06
CA GLY A 67 -11.20 -4.44 -0.63
C GLY A 67 -12.42 -5.05 0.04
N ILE A 68 -13.18 -4.24 0.79
CA ILE A 68 -14.34 -4.72 1.52
C ILE A 68 -15.59 -4.66 0.64
N VAL A 69 -16.29 -5.78 0.56
CA VAL A 69 -17.58 -5.93 -0.13
C VAL A 69 -18.62 -6.49 0.86
N ALA A 70 -19.89 -6.55 0.43
CA ALA A 70 -21.00 -6.92 1.31
C ALA A 70 -20.90 -8.35 1.87
N ASP A 71 -20.21 -9.23 1.15
CA ASP A 71 -19.97 -10.64 1.45
C ASP A 71 -18.57 -10.92 2.03
N SER A 72 -17.79 -9.87 2.34
CA SER A 72 -16.48 -10.03 2.97
C SER A 72 -16.58 -10.68 4.35
N ASP A 73 -15.67 -11.62 4.61
CA ASP A 73 -15.46 -12.22 5.94
C ASP A 73 -14.35 -11.46 6.70
N PRO A 74 -14.63 -10.83 7.85
CA PRO A 74 -13.65 -9.98 8.54
C PRO A 74 -12.32 -10.67 8.86
N ASP A 75 -12.36 -11.94 9.24
CA ASP A 75 -11.16 -12.70 9.60
C ASP A 75 -10.31 -12.99 8.36
N ALA A 76 -10.93 -13.38 7.25
CA ALA A 76 -10.26 -13.60 5.97
C ALA A 76 -9.59 -12.31 5.46
N GLU A 77 -10.29 -11.17 5.50
CA GLU A 77 -9.74 -9.88 5.04
C GLU A 77 -8.55 -9.44 5.91
N TRP A 78 -8.64 -9.66 7.23
CA TRP A 78 -7.52 -9.42 8.13
C TRP A 78 -6.30 -10.28 7.75
N GLN A 79 -6.49 -11.58 7.52
CA GLN A 79 -5.39 -12.46 7.09
C GLN A 79 -4.81 -12.05 5.73
N GLU A 80 -5.63 -11.54 4.82
CA GLU A 80 -5.17 -11.01 3.52
C GLU A 80 -4.24 -9.80 3.72
N THR A 81 -4.63 -8.83 4.55
CA THR A 81 -3.79 -7.65 4.83
C THR A 81 -2.44 -8.04 5.45
N GLN A 82 -2.45 -8.96 6.40
CA GLN A 82 -1.25 -9.50 7.04
C GLN A 82 -0.35 -10.22 6.03
N SER A 83 -0.93 -11.02 5.14
CA SER A 83 -0.19 -11.72 4.10
C SER A 83 0.46 -10.77 3.09
N LYS A 84 -0.24 -9.70 2.71
CA LYS A 84 0.30 -8.65 1.83
C LYS A 84 1.48 -7.91 2.46
N ALA A 85 1.37 -7.55 3.74
CA ALA A 85 2.42 -6.86 4.49
C ALA A 85 3.65 -7.75 4.75
N ARG A 86 3.42 -9.03 5.07
CA ARG A 86 4.47 -10.02 5.40
C ARG A 86 5.54 -10.14 4.33
N ALA A 87 5.17 -10.04 3.05
CA ALA A 87 6.14 -10.11 1.96
C ALA A 87 7.20 -9.00 2.05
N MET A 88 6.80 -7.77 2.38
CA MET A 88 7.73 -6.64 2.53
C MET A 88 8.58 -6.77 3.78
N LEU A 89 7.98 -7.17 4.90
CA LEU A 89 8.71 -7.39 6.14
C LEU A 89 9.75 -8.50 5.99
N ARG A 90 9.40 -9.61 5.33
CA ARG A 90 10.33 -10.71 5.05
C ARG A 90 11.47 -10.27 4.14
N ALA A 91 11.19 -9.45 3.12
CA ALA A 91 12.22 -8.89 2.26
C ALA A 91 13.19 -7.99 3.05
N ALA A 92 12.67 -7.18 3.99
CA ALA A 92 13.50 -6.37 4.87
C ALA A 92 14.36 -7.22 5.82
N GLU A 93 13.80 -8.28 6.43
CA GLU A 93 14.57 -9.23 7.26
C GLU A 93 15.70 -9.89 6.47
N MET A 94 15.43 -10.31 5.23
CA MET A 94 16.45 -10.90 4.36
C MET A 94 17.55 -9.90 4.00
N ALA A 95 17.19 -8.64 3.74
CA ALA A 95 18.15 -7.58 3.44
C ALA A 95 19.04 -7.25 4.66
N GLU A 96 18.47 -7.20 5.86
CA GLU A 96 19.20 -7.03 7.12
C GLU A 96 20.16 -8.20 7.40
N GLY A 97 19.77 -9.43 7.05
CA GLY A 97 20.61 -10.63 7.18
C GLY A 97 21.84 -10.66 6.27
N GLY A 98 21.98 -9.73 5.34
CA GLY A 98 23.08 -9.67 4.37
C GLY A 98 22.92 -10.62 3.18
N LEU A 99 23.81 -10.50 2.20
CA LEU A 99 23.77 -11.26 0.94
C LEU A 99 24.46 -12.63 1.01
N ASP A 100 24.97 -13.04 2.17
CA ASP A 100 25.67 -14.31 2.40
C ASP A 100 24.71 -15.51 2.50
N THR A 101 23.66 -15.51 1.69
CA THR A 101 22.88 -16.72 1.43
C THR A 101 23.73 -17.67 0.61
N GLN A 102 24.39 -18.62 1.28
CA GLN A 102 24.86 -19.85 0.64
C GLN A 102 23.62 -20.60 0.15
N VAL A 103 23.37 -20.49 -1.15
CA VAL A 103 22.46 -21.38 -1.89
C VAL A 103 23.15 -22.72 -2.08
#